data_AF-A0A8T5MK49-F1
#
_entry.id   AF-A0A8T5MK49-F1
#
_cell.length_a   1.000
_cell.length_b   1.000
_cell.length_c   1.000
_cell.angle_alpha   90.00
_cell.angle_beta   90.00
_cell.angle_gamma   90.00
#
_symmetry.space_group_name_H-M   'P 1'
#
loop_
_entity.id
_entity.type
_entity.pdbx_description
1 polymer ?
#
loop_
_entity_poly.entity_id
_entity_poly.type
_entity_poly.pdbx_seq_one_letter_code
_entity_poly.pdbx_strand_id
1 'polypeptide(L)'
;MIIYNPHDRRIIKERACEAGRLLDQIPARYCFVTGSFLHKEEYRDIDIFVISRSGKEFRVDNKKARITIIDFNDLYSLFCHSIMKSCIAKDMLPMRPLKVTMSDYWRVINEAVPAVLNQKQKYHKSVRFLVLYTEYFNSGEVLDTFQLDAKILEFRDYKDVLRYIKENVPATIGKRTKKSYIKRFFYTQAGYYRDVKEYPAQGFLRALAHSITQGVANG
;
A
#
# COMPACT_ATOMS: atom_id res chain seq x y z
N MET A 1 -2.79 12.79 23.18
CA MET A 1 -1.88 12.35 22.11
C MET A 1 -1.50 10.90 22.36
N ILE A 2 -1.68 10.03 21.37
CA ILE A 2 -1.35 8.61 21.44
C ILE A 2 -0.28 8.34 20.38
N ILE A 3 0.80 7.67 20.78
CA ILE A 3 1.86 7.26 19.85
C ILE A 3 1.64 5.80 19.51
N TYR A 4 1.31 5.53 18.25
CA TYR A 4 1.22 4.20 17.69
C TYR A 4 2.54 3.92 16.98
N ASN A 5 3.52 3.33 17.65
CA ASN A 5 4.78 2.96 17.00
C ASN A 5 5.51 1.82 17.74
N PRO A 6 5.73 0.64 17.12
CA PRO A 6 6.62 -0.38 17.68
C PRO A 6 8.10 0.06 17.67
N HIS A 7 8.45 1.13 16.95
CA HIS A 7 9.80 1.68 16.78
C HIS A 7 9.99 3.05 17.43
N ASP A 8 9.35 3.30 18.58
CA ASP A 8 9.30 4.62 19.27
C ASP A 8 10.68 5.32 19.39
N ARG A 9 11.77 4.55 19.56
CA ARG A 9 13.15 5.07 19.61
C ARG A 9 13.62 5.80 18.34
N ARG A 10 12.92 5.66 17.22
CA ARG A 10 13.23 6.31 15.93
C ARG A 10 12.39 7.57 15.67
N ILE A 11 11.50 7.96 16.58
CA ILE A 11 10.77 9.23 16.46
C ILE A 11 11.67 10.39 16.88
N ILE A 12 11.75 11.41 16.03
CA ILE A 12 12.39 12.69 16.37
C ILE A 12 11.45 13.42 17.34
N LYS A 13 11.90 13.66 18.58
CA LYS A 13 11.03 14.16 19.66
C LYS A 13 10.43 15.53 19.34
N GLU A 14 11.21 16.40 18.72
CA GLU A 14 10.78 17.74 18.31
C GLU A 14 9.66 17.66 17.27
N ARG A 15 9.75 16.68 16.35
CA ARG A 15 8.72 16.40 15.34
C ARG A 15 7.45 15.82 15.96
N ALA A 16 7.57 15.02 17.01
CA ALA A 16 6.42 14.52 17.76
C ALA A 16 5.64 15.65 18.43
N CYS A 17 6.34 16.57 19.07
CA CYS A 17 5.74 17.77 19.67
C CYS A 17 5.13 18.70 18.60
N GLU A 18 5.77 18.84 17.44
CA GLU A 18 5.22 19.55 16.29
C GLU A 18 3.93 18.89 15.77
N ALA A 19 3.93 17.57 15.61
CA ALA A 19 2.76 16.80 15.19
C ALA A 19 1.59 16.97 16.16
N GLY A 20 1.83 16.89 17.48
CA GLY A 20 0.79 17.11 18.50
C GLY A 20 0.12 18.48 18.34
N ARG A 21 0.92 19.55 18.22
CA ARG A 21 0.42 20.92 18.02
C ARG A 21 -0.39 21.08 16.74
N LEU A 22 0.01 20.43 15.65
CA LEU A 22 -0.73 20.45 14.38
C LEU A 22 -2.07 19.71 14.50
N LEU A 23 -2.09 18.56 15.17
CA LEU A 23 -3.31 17.78 15.37
C LEU A 23 -4.33 18.50 16.27
N ASP A 24 -3.87 19.30 17.23
CA ASP A 24 -4.75 20.08 18.10
C ASP A 24 -5.51 21.18 17.34
N GLN A 25 -4.91 21.75 16.27
CA GLN A 25 -5.57 22.73 15.40
C GLN A 25 -6.74 22.15 14.60
N ILE A 26 -6.79 20.82 14.43
CA ILE A 26 -7.78 20.17 13.57
C ILE A 26 -9.04 19.86 14.39
N PRO A 27 -10.22 20.43 14.03
CA PRO A 27 -11.48 20.16 14.71
C PRO A 27 -12.09 18.81 14.27
N ALA A 28 -11.28 17.77 14.29
CA ALA A 28 -11.68 16.39 14.06
C ALA A 28 -11.17 15.51 15.21
N ARG A 29 -11.98 14.53 15.61
CA ARG A 29 -11.61 13.60 16.67
C ARG A 29 -10.49 12.65 16.23
N TYR A 30 -10.64 12.09 15.03
CA TYR A 30 -9.75 11.07 14.51
C TYR A 30 -8.82 11.66 13.46
N CYS A 31 -7.65 12.09 13.91
CA CYS A 31 -6.58 12.55 13.02
C CYS A 31 -5.22 12.10 13.54
N PHE A 32 -4.28 11.92 12.62
CA PHE A 32 -2.94 11.45 12.93
C PHE A 32 -1.92 11.93 11.90
N VAL A 33 -0.66 11.99 12.33
CA VAL A 33 0.52 12.24 11.48
C VAL A 33 1.29 10.95 11.34
N THR A 34 1.77 10.67 10.13
CA THR A 34 2.61 9.49 9.83
C THR A 34 3.63 9.85 8.76
N GLY A 35 4.45 8.87 8.35
CA GLY A 35 5.41 8.99 7.27
C GLY A 35 6.78 9.47 7.72
N SER A 36 7.62 9.83 6.75
CA SER A 36 9.04 10.12 6.95
C SER A 36 9.31 11.32 7.85
N PHE A 37 8.39 12.29 7.90
CA PHE A 37 8.47 13.48 8.76
C PHE A 37 8.81 13.16 10.22
N LEU A 38 8.24 12.08 10.76
CA LEU A 38 8.43 11.71 12.16
C LEU A 38 9.81 11.12 12.45
N HIS A 39 10.56 10.72 11.42
CA HIS A 39 11.69 9.80 11.57
C HIS A 39 12.94 10.16 10.77
N LYS A 40 12.83 11.02 9.75
CA LYS A 40 13.92 11.39 8.85
C LYS A 40 14.05 12.91 8.79
N GLU A 41 15.18 13.44 9.22
CA GLU A 41 15.40 14.89 9.36
C GLU A 41 15.32 15.64 8.02
N GLU A 42 15.74 14.99 6.94
CA GLU A 42 15.76 15.55 5.59
C GLU A 42 14.35 15.76 5.01
N TYR A 43 13.35 15.01 5.48
CA TYR A 43 11.97 15.13 5.01
C TYR A 43 11.18 16.10 5.89
N ARG A 44 10.69 17.17 5.27
CA ARG A 44 9.98 18.27 5.97
C ARG A 44 8.49 18.37 5.62
N ASP A 45 8.03 17.60 4.64
CA ASP A 45 6.62 17.52 4.26
C ASP A 45 5.85 16.73 5.34
N ILE A 46 4.69 17.23 5.76
CA ILE A 46 3.91 16.64 6.85
C ILE A 46 2.62 16.07 6.28
N ASP A 47 2.50 14.75 6.28
CA ASP A 47 1.26 14.08 5.87
C ASP A 47 0.36 13.90 7.09
N ILE A 48 -0.75 14.65 7.11
CA ILE A 48 -1.79 14.56 8.13
C ILE A 48 -2.97 13.82 7.54
N PHE A 49 -3.47 12.82 8.27
CA PHE A 49 -4.65 12.06 7.89
C PHE A 49 -5.80 12.38 8.83
N VAL A 50 -6.98 12.63 8.27
CA VAL A 50 -8.21 12.89 9.02
C VAL A 50 -9.26 11.86 8.62
N ILE A 51 -9.72 11.07 9.58
CA ILE A 51 -10.77 10.08 9.35
C ILE A 51 -12.12 10.78 9.54
N SER A 52 -12.87 10.94 8.46
CA SER A 52 -14.16 11.61 8.48
C SER A 52 -15.10 11.05 7.42
N ARG A 53 -16.41 11.12 7.69
CA ARG A 53 -17.46 10.90 6.68
C ARG A 53 -17.87 12.19 5.97
N SER A 54 -17.45 13.33 6.50
CA SER A 54 -17.79 14.63 5.92
C SER A 54 -16.82 14.99 4.81
N GLY A 55 -17.31 15.54 3.70
CA GLY A 55 -16.47 16.23 2.70
C GLY A 55 -15.93 17.58 3.17
N LYS A 56 -15.95 17.87 4.48
CA LYS A 56 -15.44 19.11 5.04
C LYS A 56 -13.93 19.17 4.87
N GLU A 57 -13.46 20.25 4.24
CA GLU A 57 -12.04 20.56 4.17
C GLU A 57 -11.52 21.03 5.54
N PHE A 58 -10.31 20.59 5.87
CA PHE A 58 -9.58 21.04 7.05
C PHE A 58 -8.37 21.86 6.62
N ARG A 59 -7.96 22.82 7.45
CA ARG A 59 -6.77 23.63 7.23
C ARG A 59 -5.97 23.68 8.53
N VAL A 60 -4.66 23.74 8.38
CA VAL A 60 -3.69 23.95 9.46
C VAL A 60 -2.78 25.10 9.08
N ASP A 61 -2.30 25.83 10.07
CA ASP A 61 -1.38 26.95 9.84
C ASP A 61 0.06 26.45 9.63
N ASN A 62 0.26 25.65 8.58
CA ASN A 62 1.57 25.14 8.18
C ASN A 62 1.57 24.80 6.68
N LYS A 63 2.36 25.54 5.89
CA LYS A 63 2.43 25.38 4.42
C LYS A 63 3.02 24.03 3.97
N LYS A 64 3.73 23.32 4.84
CA LYS A 64 4.30 21.99 4.55
C LYS A 64 3.36 20.85 4.92
N ALA A 65 2.29 21.15 5.64
CA ALA A 65 1.31 20.16 6.03
C ALA A 65 0.27 19.94 4.93
N ARG A 66 0.08 18.68 4.56
CA ARG A 66 -0.93 18.23 3.61
C ARG A 66 -1.93 17.37 4.36
N ILE A 67 -3.21 17.72 4.24
CA ILE A 67 -4.29 16.97 4.87
C ILE A 67 -4.91 16.04 3.83
N THR A 68 -4.91 14.75 4.14
CA THR A 68 -5.62 13.71 3.39
C THR A 68 -6.82 13.24 4.20
N ILE A 69 -8.01 13.29 3.61
CA ILE A 69 -9.22 12.77 4.24
C ILE A 69 -9.33 11.27 3.92
N ILE A 70 -9.50 10.45 4.95
CA ILE A 70 -9.77 9.01 4.85
C ILE A 70 -11.26 8.81 5.15
N ASP A 71 -12.00 8.25 4.20
CA ASP A 71 -13.39 7.89 4.47
C ASP A 71 -13.46 6.69 5.41
N PHE A 72 -14.54 6.56 6.18
CA PHE A 72 -14.72 5.41 7.08
C PHE A 72 -14.75 4.07 6.35
N ASN A 73 -15.06 4.04 5.06
CA ASN A 73 -15.00 2.85 4.23
C ASN A 73 -13.56 2.48 3.85
N ASP A 74 -12.63 3.44 3.83
CA ASP A 74 -11.22 3.19 3.53
C ASP A 74 -10.48 2.58 4.73
N LEU A 75 -11.07 2.60 5.93
CA LEU A 75 -10.54 1.89 7.10
C LEU A 75 -10.47 0.37 6.91
N TYR A 76 -11.13 -0.16 5.89
CA TYR A 76 -11.01 -1.58 5.51
C TYR A 76 -9.76 -1.89 4.67
N SER A 77 -9.00 -0.86 4.25
CA SER A 77 -7.87 -0.99 3.33
C SER A 77 -6.56 -1.33 4.04
N LEU A 78 -5.71 -2.10 3.33
CA LEU A 78 -4.35 -2.39 3.79
C LEU A 78 -3.50 -1.14 4.01
N PHE A 79 -3.69 -0.12 3.17
CA PHE A 79 -2.93 1.12 3.28
C PHE A 79 -3.22 1.83 4.61
N CYS A 80 -4.49 1.99 4.98
CA CYS A 80 -4.86 2.59 6.25
C CYS A 80 -4.26 1.81 7.43
N HIS A 81 -4.41 0.48 7.42
CA HIS A 81 -3.81 -0.36 8.45
C HIS A 81 -2.28 -0.24 8.53
N SER A 82 -1.60 -0.09 7.39
CA SER A 82 -0.14 0.09 7.34
C SER A 82 0.29 1.42 7.97
N ILE A 83 -0.32 2.54 7.56
CA ILE A 83 0.09 3.86 8.04
C ILE A 83 -0.29 4.12 9.50
N MET A 84 -1.36 3.49 10.00
CA MET A 84 -1.80 3.62 11.39
C MET A 84 -0.89 2.89 12.38
N LYS A 85 -0.05 1.94 11.92
CA LYS A 85 0.92 1.23 12.77
C LYS A 85 2.10 2.08 13.23
N SER A 86 2.41 3.16 12.51
CA SER A 86 3.53 4.05 12.80
C SER A 86 3.07 5.50 12.66
N CYS A 87 2.33 6.00 13.66
CA CYS A 87 1.75 7.32 13.65
C CYS A 87 1.68 7.97 15.04
N ILE A 88 1.48 9.29 15.04
CA ILE A 88 1.10 10.06 16.23
C ILE A 88 -0.34 10.50 16.01
N ALA A 89 -1.23 10.09 16.90
CA ALA A 89 -2.66 10.34 16.79
C ALA A 89 -3.15 11.28 17.89
N LYS A 90 -4.20 12.04 17.57
CA LYS A 90 -4.88 12.90 18.53
C LYS A 90 -5.61 12.07 19.60
N ASP A 91 -6.35 11.08 19.15
CA ASP A 91 -7.19 10.18 19.94
C ASP A 91 -7.03 8.73 19.42
N MET A 92 -7.67 7.78 20.10
CA MET A 92 -7.69 6.38 19.71
C MET A 92 -8.33 6.23 18.32
N LEU A 93 -7.56 5.70 17.38
CA LEU A 93 -8.02 5.61 16.00
C LEU A 93 -9.02 4.47 15.81
N PRO A 94 -10.10 4.67 15.03
CA PRO A 94 -11.06 3.61 14.75
C PRO A 94 -10.42 2.55 13.86
N MET A 95 -10.52 1.29 14.28
CA MET A 95 -10.06 0.14 13.51
C MET A 95 -11.24 -0.65 12.96
N ARG A 96 -11.11 -1.17 11.74
CA ARG A 96 -12.07 -2.08 11.12
C ARG A 96 -11.35 -3.34 10.66
N PRO A 97 -12.02 -4.50 10.57
CA PRO A 97 -11.39 -5.72 10.07
C PRO A 97 -11.12 -5.58 8.57
N LEU A 98 -9.91 -5.87 8.10
CA LEU A 98 -9.54 -5.78 6.68
C LEU A 98 -10.57 -6.49 5.77
N LYS A 99 -10.95 -5.82 4.67
CA LYS A 99 -11.80 -6.41 3.61
C LYS A 99 -11.08 -6.36 2.27
N VAL A 100 -9.90 -6.96 2.21
CA VAL A 100 -9.09 -6.98 0.99
C VAL A 100 -9.24 -8.31 0.29
N THR A 101 -9.59 -8.26 -1.00
CA THR A 101 -9.86 -9.44 -1.82
C THR A 101 -8.71 -9.74 -2.78
N MET A 102 -8.72 -10.96 -3.35
CA MET A 102 -7.80 -11.33 -4.41
C MET A 102 -7.95 -10.45 -5.66
N SER A 103 -9.16 -9.93 -5.91
CA SER A 103 -9.40 -9.00 -7.01
C SER A 103 -8.72 -7.65 -6.76
N ASP A 104 -8.72 -7.14 -5.52
CA ASP A 104 -8.01 -5.91 -5.15
C ASP A 104 -6.51 -6.07 -5.36
N TYR A 105 -5.96 -7.23 -4.96
CA TYR A 105 -4.55 -7.53 -5.19
C TYR A 105 -4.20 -7.58 -6.66
N TRP A 106 -5.02 -8.25 -7.48
CA TRP A 106 -4.81 -8.29 -8.92
C TRP A 106 -4.89 -6.90 -9.56
N ARG A 107 -5.78 -6.02 -9.09
CA ARG A 107 -5.83 -4.61 -9.53
C ARG A 107 -4.51 -3.89 -9.25
N VAL A 108 -3.95 -4.06 -8.05
CA VAL A 108 -2.64 -3.48 -7.70
C VAL A 108 -1.54 -3.97 -8.66
N ILE A 109 -1.54 -5.26 -9.02
CA ILE A 109 -0.58 -5.81 -9.99
C ILE A 109 -0.79 -5.20 -11.39
N ASN A 110 -2.04 -5.04 -11.83
CA ASN A 110 -2.39 -4.41 -13.11
C ASN A 110 -1.98 -2.93 -13.18
N GLU A 111 -1.95 -2.23 -12.06
CA GLU A 111 -1.45 -0.85 -11.99
C GLU A 111 0.07 -0.79 -11.91
N ALA A 112 0.69 -1.70 -11.15
CA ALA A 112 2.13 -1.71 -10.92
C ALA A 112 2.92 -2.13 -12.16
N VAL A 113 2.53 -3.19 -12.87
CA VAL A 113 3.30 -3.70 -14.01
C VAL A 113 3.48 -2.64 -15.11
N PRO A 114 2.44 -1.93 -15.58
CA PRO A 114 2.62 -0.85 -16.55
C PRO A 114 3.42 0.33 -16.00
N ALA A 115 3.29 0.68 -14.71
CA ALA A 115 4.05 1.77 -14.12
C ALA A 115 5.56 1.48 -14.08
N VAL A 116 5.91 0.24 -13.71
CA VAL A 116 7.29 -0.26 -13.63
C VAL A 116 7.91 -0.39 -15.02
N LEU A 117 7.21 -1.01 -15.97
CA LEU A 117 7.74 -1.22 -17.34
C LEU A 117 7.91 0.07 -18.13
N ASN A 118 7.01 1.04 -17.95
CA ASN A 118 7.13 2.34 -18.60
C ASN A 118 8.13 3.28 -17.90
N GLN A 119 8.80 2.80 -16.84
CA GLN A 119 9.77 3.56 -16.03
C GLN A 119 9.26 4.96 -15.66
N LYS A 120 7.94 5.09 -15.41
CA LYS A 120 7.37 6.39 -15.05
C LYS A 120 8.10 6.86 -13.79
N GLN A 121 8.58 8.10 -13.76
CA GLN A 121 9.38 8.67 -12.66
C GLN A 121 8.75 8.60 -11.25
N LYS A 122 7.52 8.07 -11.12
CA LYS A 122 6.74 7.95 -9.90
C LYS A 122 6.20 6.53 -9.65
N TYR A 123 6.88 5.48 -10.10
CA TYR A 123 6.42 4.09 -9.84
C TYR A 123 6.52 3.67 -8.36
N HIS A 124 7.21 4.44 -7.51
CA HIS A 124 7.38 4.15 -6.08
C HIS A 124 6.05 3.91 -5.35
N LYS A 125 5.00 4.66 -5.67
CA LYS A 125 3.67 4.43 -5.08
C LYS A 125 3.14 3.06 -5.47
N SER A 126 3.17 2.72 -6.75
CA SER A 126 2.69 1.42 -7.25
C SER A 126 3.49 0.25 -6.69
N VAL A 127 4.81 0.39 -6.55
CA VAL A 127 5.67 -0.62 -5.93
C VAL A 127 5.36 -0.77 -4.44
N ARG A 128 5.12 0.33 -3.73
CA ARG A 128 4.71 0.28 -2.32
C ARG A 128 3.43 -0.52 -2.13
N PHE A 129 2.40 -0.27 -2.94
CA PHE A 129 1.15 -1.04 -2.90
C PHE A 129 1.38 -2.50 -3.28
N LEU A 130 2.17 -2.78 -4.32
CA LEU A 130 2.52 -4.13 -4.74
C LEU A 130 3.15 -4.93 -3.60
N VAL A 131 4.18 -4.39 -2.95
CA VAL A 131 4.85 -5.05 -1.82
C VAL A 131 3.88 -5.25 -0.66
N LEU A 132 3.15 -4.20 -0.27
CA LEU A 132 2.19 -4.27 0.84
C LEU A 132 1.16 -5.38 0.65
N TYR A 133 0.58 -5.48 -0.54
CA TYR A 133 -0.41 -6.52 -0.82
C TYR A 133 0.24 -7.91 -0.93
N THR A 134 1.41 -8.02 -1.58
CA THR A 134 2.10 -9.30 -1.73
C THR A 134 2.45 -9.90 -0.38
N GLU A 135 3.03 -9.11 0.51
CA GLU A 135 3.40 -9.57 1.85
C GLU A 135 2.16 -9.92 2.68
N TYR A 136 1.10 -9.11 2.63
CA TYR A 136 -0.15 -9.45 3.30
C TYR A 136 -0.76 -10.77 2.83
N PHE A 137 -0.83 -11.03 1.52
CA PHE A 137 -1.36 -12.29 1.03
C PHE A 137 -0.40 -13.47 1.29
N ASN A 138 0.90 -13.23 1.36
CA ASN A 138 1.89 -14.28 1.64
C ASN A 138 1.86 -14.68 3.13
N SER A 139 2.07 -13.74 4.06
CA SER A 139 2.23 -14.02 5.49
C SER A 139 0.97 -13.75 6.32
N GLY A 140 0.05 -12.90 5.84
CA GLY A 140 -1.06 -12.37 6.64
C GLY A 140 -0.69 -11.11 7.42
N GLU A 141 0.57 -10.68 7.37
CA GLU A 141 1.05 -9.49 8.08
C GLU A 141 0.82 -8.22 7.25
N VAL A 142 0.33 -7.16 7.88
CA VAL A 142 0.31 -5.82 7.28
C VAL A 142 1.62 -5.13 7.63
N LEU A 143 2.51 -4.92 6.67
CA LEU A 143 3.75 -4.20 6.93
C LEU A 143 3.48 -2.74 7.29
N ASP A 144 4.18 -2.21 8.28
CA ASP A 144 4.20 -0.77 8.57
C ASP A 144 5.06 0.00 7.56
N THR A 145 5.14 1.32 7.73
CA THR A 145 5.89 2.18 6.82
C THR A 145 7.38 1.85 6.75
N PHE A 146 8.00 1.44 7.85
CA PHE A 146 9.44 1.14 7.89
C PHE A 146 9.75 -0.21 7.26
N GLN A 147 8.95 -1.21 7.58
CA GLN A 147 9.08 -2.54 7.00
C GLN A 147 8.89 -2.46 5.47
N LEU A 148 7.92 -1.67 5.00
CA LEU A 148 7.73 -1.40 3.57
C LEU A 148 8.93 -0.71 2.94
N ASP A 149 9.42 0.39 3.54
CA ASP A 149 10.56 1.13 3.01
C ASP A 149 11.80 0.22 2.92
N ALA A 150 12.08 -0.56 3.96
CA ALA A 150 13.19 -1.52 3.97
C ALA A 150 13.06 -2.54 2.83
N LYS A 151 11.86 -3.10 2.63
CA LYS A 151 11.60 -4.09 1.58
C LYS A 151 11.75 -3.49 0.18
N ILE A 152 11.30 -2.25 -0.02
CA ILE A 152 11.40 -1.56 -1.31
C ILE A 152 12.85 -1.22 -1.64
N LEU A 153 13.68 -0.91 -0.65
CA LEU A 153 15.11 -0.63 -0.82
C LEU A 153 15.92 -1.87 -1.27
N GLU A 154 15.36 -3.08 -1.15
CA GLU A 154 15.99 -4.29 -1.69
C GLU A 154 16.01 -4.30 -3.23
N PHE A 155 15.12 -3.54 -3.89
CA PHE A 155 15.06 -3.45 -5.35
C PHE A 155 16.08 -2.44 -5.88
N ARG A 156 17.04 -2.91 -6.66
CA ARG A 156 18.08 -2.04 -7.26
C ARG A 156 17.56 -1.31 -8.48
N ASP A 157 16.70 -1.98 -9.25
CA ASP A 157 16.10 -1.45 -10.46
C ASP A 157 14.69 -2.02 -10.70
N TYR A 158 14.05 -1.55 -11.77
CA TYR A 158 12.72 -2.01 -12.15
C TYR A 158 12.68 -3.51 -12.53
N LYS A 159 13.80 -4.11 -12.96
CA LYS A 159 13.86 -5.53 -13.31
C LYS A 159 13.79 -6.40 -12.06
N ASP A 160 14.37 -5.96 -10.95
CA ASP A 160 14.23 -6.62 -9.66
C ASP A 160 12.77 -6.63 -9.19
N VAL A 161 12.04 -5.53 -9.38
CA VAL A 161 10.60 -5.48 -9.11
C VAL A 161 9.84 -6.49 -9.97
N LEU A 162 10.13 -6.54 -11.28
CA LEU A 162 9.47 -7.50 -12.18
C LEU A 162 9.79 -8.96 -11.84
N ARG A 163 11.01 -9.23 -11.36
CA ARG A 163 11.42 -10.54 -10.87
C ARG A 163 10.67 -10.92 -9.61
N TYR A 164 10.60 -10.02 -8.64
CA TYR A 164 9.81 -10.18 -7.42
C TYR A 164 8.36 -10.52 -7.72
N ILE A 165 7.73 -9.83 -8.69
CA ILE A 165 6.38 -10.12 -9.16
C ILE A 165 6.28 -11.56 -9.70
N LYS A 166 7.18 -11.94 -10.61
CA LYS A 166 7.17 -13.28 -11.23
C LYS A 166 7.32 -14.41 -10.21
N GLU A 167 8.16 -14.23 -9.20
CA GLU A 167 8.49 -15.26 -8.21
C GLU A 167 7.41 -15.37 -7.12
N ASN A 168 6.91 -14.24 -6.63
CA ASN A 168 6.07 -14.23 -5.42
C ASN A 168 4.56 -14.26 -5.72
N VAL A 169 4.12 -13.58 -6.78
CA VAL A 169 2.68 -13.44 -7.06
C VAL A 169 2.02 -14.80 -7.35
N PRO A 170 2.57 -15.69 -8.21
CA PRO A 170 1.92 -16.97 -8.49
C PRO A 170 1.77 -17.85 -7.25
N ALA A 171 2.83 -17.96 -6.45
CA ALA A 171 2.83 -18.73 -5.21
C ALA A 171 1.81 -18.18 -4.20
N THR A 172 1.78 -16.85 -4.04
CA THR A 172 0.88 -16.16 -3.12
C THR A 172 -0.59 -16.39 -3.48
N ILE A 173 -0.94 -16.24 -4.76
CA ILE A 173 -2.30 -16.43 -5.27
C ILE A 173 -2.73 -17.89 -5.14
N GLY A 174 -1.83 -18.83 -5.49
CA GLY A 174 -2.08 -20.27 -5.41
C GLY A 174 -2.39 -20.76 -3.99
N LYS A 175 -1.71 -20.21 -2.97
CA LYS A 175 -1.92 -20.58 -1.56
C LYS A 175 -3.24 -20.07 -0.97
N ARG A 176 -3.68 -18.87 -1.36
CA ARG A 176 -4.79 -18.15 -0.71
C ARG A 176 -6.13 -18.25 -1.43
N THR A 177 -6.18 -18.86 -2.61
CA THR A 177 -7.36 -18.82 -3.48
C THR A 177 -7.82 -20.21 -3.90
N LYS A 178 -9.14 -20.43 -3.94
CA LYS A 178 -9.71 -21.69 -4.43
C LYS A 178 -9.32 -21.93 -5.89
N LYS A 179 -8.91 -23.16 -6.20
CA LYS A 179 -8.52 -23.58 -7.57
C LYS A 179 -9.57 -23.22 -8.63
N SER A 180 -10.86 -23.39 -8.34
CA SER A 180 -11.98 -23.05 -9.24
C SER A 180 -12.06 -21.55 -9.53
N TYR A 181 -11.88 -20.70 -8.52
CA TYR A 181 -11.83 -19.25 -8.69
C TYR A 181 -10.61 -18.85 -9.52
N ILE A 182 -9.43 -19.42 -9.24
CA ILE A 182 -8.21 -19.15 -10.01
C ILE A 182 -8.44 -19.44 -11.49
N LYS A 183 -8.97 -20.62 -11.82
CA LYS A 183 -9.25 -21.00 -13.21
C LYS A 183 -10.18 -19.99 -13.88
N ARG A 184 -11.34 -19.67 -13.28
CA ARG A 184 -12.31 -18.75 -13.90
C ARG A 184 -11.76 -17.33 -14.04
N PHE A 185 -11.17 -16.79 -12.98
CA PHE A 185 -10.70 -15.41 -12.94
C PHE A 185 -9.50 -15.22 -13.89
N PHE A 186 -8.43 -15.99 -13.72
CA PHE A 186 -7.19 -15.77 -14.49
C PHE A 186 -7.28 -16.23 -15.94
N TYR A 187 -8.16 -17.18 -16.27
CA TYR A 187 -8.45 -17.50 -17.67
C TYR A 187 -9.11 -16.31 -18.38
N THR A 188 -10.06 -15.65 -17.73
CA THR A 188 -10.71 -14.43 -18.26
C THR A 188 -9.69 -13.30 -18.43
N GLN A 189 -8.84 -13.07 -17.44
CA GLN A 189 -7.80 -12.04 -17.50
C GLN A 189 -6.76 -12.35 -18.61
N ALA A 190 -6.30 -13.60 -18.72
CA ALA A 190 -5.37 -14.01 -19.77
C ALA A 190 -5.95 -13.84 -21.18
N GLY A 191 -7.27 -14.08 -21.33
CA GLY A 191 -8.02 -13.77 -22.55
C GLY A 191 -7.97 -12.28 -22.89
N TYR A 192 -8.31 -11.42 -21.93
CA TYR A 192 -8.26 -9.97 -22.09
C TYR A 192 -6.86 -9.48 -22.54
N TYR A 193 -5.79 -9.97 -21.92
CA TYR A 193 -4.42 -9.58 -22.30
C TYR A 193 -3.96 -10.13 -23.66
N ARG A 194 -4.58 -11.23 -24.14
CA ARG A 194 -4.25 -11.82 -25.45
C ARG A 194 -4.61 -10.87 -26.60
N ASP A 195 -5.62 -10.04 -26.40
CA ASP A 195 -6.18 -9.19 -27.44
C ASP A 195 -5.43 -7.84 -27.54
N VAL A 196 -4.47 -7.58 -26.64
CA VAL A 196 -3.64 -6.36 -26.57
C VAL A 196 -2.14 -6.65 -26.43
N LYS A 197 -1.66 -7.75 -27.03
CA LYS A 197 -0.27 -8.26 -26.90
C LYS A 197 0.83 -7.31 -27.35
N GLU A 198 0.50 -6.29 -28.12
CA GLU A 198 1.46 -5.32 -28.65
C GLU A 198 2.17 -4.52 -27.53
N TYR A 199 1.56 -4.45 -26.34
CA TYR A 199 2.14 -3.77 -25.19
C TYR A 199 2.95 -4.72 -24.30
N PRO A 200 4.23 -4.41 -23.99
CA PRO A 200 5.07 -5.24 -23.13
C PRO A 200 4.46 -5.58 -21.77
N ALA A 201 3.71 -4.64 -21.18
CA ALA A 201 3.00 -4.86 -19.92
C ALA A 201 1.92 -5.92 -20.03
N GLN A 202 1.20 -5.98 -21.14
CA GLN A 202 0.16 -6.98 -21.37
C GLN A 202 0.77 -8.35 -21.67
N GLY A 203 1.89 -8.40 -22.40
CA GLY A 203 2.68 -9.61 -22.55
C GLY A 203 3.12 -10.19 -21.20
N PHE A 204 3.62 -9.33 -20.30
CA PHE A 204 4.02 -9.73 -18.95
C PHE A 204 2.82 -10.22 -18.12
N LEU A 205 1.73 -9.45 -18.07
CA LEU A 205 0.53 -9.81 -17.29
C LEU A 205 -0.09 -11.11 -17.79
N ARG A 206 -0.10 -11.35 -19.10
CA ARG A 206 -0.54 -12.61 -19.70
C ARG A 206 0.32 -13.79 -19.26
N ALA A 207 1.65 -13.64 -19.31
CA ALA A 207 2.56 -14.69 -18.87
C ALA A 207 2.38 -15.00 -17.38
N LEU A 208 2.19 -13.96 -16.55
CA LEU A 208 1.93 -14.11 -15.13
C LEU A 208 0.60 -14.83 -14.85
N ALA A 209 -0.48 -14.43 -15.53
CA ALA A 209 -1.78 -15.09 -15.43
C ALA A 209 -1.70 -16.57 -15.85
N HIS A 210 -0.97 -16.88 -16.92
CA HIS A 210 -0.74 -18.26 -17.33
C HIS A 210 0.02 -19.06 -16.27
N SER A 211 1.10 -18.51 -15.71
CA SER A 211 1.87 -19.17 -14.64
C SER A 211 0.98 -19.52 -13.43
N ILE A 212 0.12 -18.59 -13.02
CA ILE A 212 -0.88 -18.82 -11.95
C ILE A 212 -1.83 -19.98 -12.31
N THR A 213 -2.35 -20.01 -13.54
CA THR A 213 -3.28 -21.08 -13.96
C THR A 213 -2.61 -22.45 -14.09
N GLN A 214 -1.36 -22.50 -14.57
CA GLN A 214 -0.61 -23.75 -14.72
C GLN A 214 -0.25 -24.36 -13.36
N GLY A 215 0.12 -23.54 -12.37
CA GLY A 215 0.39 -24.01 -11.01
C GLY A 215 -0.83 -24.69 -10.35
N VAL A 216 -2.04 -24.40 -10.83
CA VAL A 216 -3.29 -25.04 -10.37
C VAL A 216 -3.66 -26.29 -11.19
N ALA A 217 -3.16 -26.43 -12.41
CA ALA A 217 -3.41 -27.59 -13.26
C ALA A 217 -2.51 -28.78 -12.91
N ASN A 218 -1.31 -28.52 -12.39
CA ASN A 218 -0.27 -29.52 -12.13
C ASN A 218 -0.16 -29.96 -10.66
N GLY A 219 -1.06 -29.51 -9.78
CA GLY A 219 -1.13 -29.90 -8.37
C GLY A 219 -2.56 -29.92 -7.89
#